data_AF-A0AAW5EC13-F1
#
_entry.id   AF-A0AAW5EC13-F1
#
_cell.length_a   1.000
_cell.length_b   1.000
_cell.length_c   1.000
_cell.angle_alpha   90.00
_cell.angle_beta   90.00
_cell.angle_gamma   90.00
#
_symmetry.space_group_name_H-M   'P 1'
#
loop_
_entity.id
_entity.type
_entity.pdbx_description
1 polymer ?
#
loop_
_entity_poly.entity_id
_entity_poly.type
_entity_poly.pdbx_seq_one_letter_code
_entity_poly.pdbx_strand_id
1 'polypeptide(L)' 'APWSEQCMRFGLKHEMVGVEQISKNEDGSFTIRLEGGKTELAKAVIVCTGSAPKRAGFKGEDEFFGKGVSTCATC' A
#
# COMPACT_ATOMS: atom_id res chain seq x y z
N ALA A 1 -9.52 18.08 13.33
CA ALA A 1 -8.25 18.14 12.59
C ALA A 1 -8.34 17.19 11.40
N PRO A 2 -7.78 17.53 10.23
CA PRO A 2 -7.56 16.55 9.16
C PRO A 2 -6.67 15.40 9.66
N TRP A 3 -6.92 14.19 9.16
CA TRP A 3 -6.34 12.95 9.69
C TRP A 3 -4.81 12.94 9.69
N SER A 4 -4.19 13.41 8.60
CA SER A 4 -2.73 13.45 8.47
C SER A 4 -2.06 14.28 9.56
N GLU A 5 -2.60 15.47 9.86
CA GLU A 5 -2.08 16.37 10.91
C GLU A 5 -2.18 15.71 12.29
N GLN A 6 -3.33 15.11 12.59
CA GLN A 6 -3.58 14.45 13.87
C GLN A 6 -2.61 13.28 14.09
N CYS A 7 -2.39 12.44 13.08
CA CYS A 7 -1.53 11.27 13.18
C CYS A 7 -0.03 11.62 13.23
N MET A 8 0.40 12.69 12.55
CA MET A 8 1.81 13.09 12.49
C MET A 8 2.28 13.90 13.71
N ARG A 9 1.35 14.46 14.50
CA ARG A 9 1.67 15.32 15.65
C ARG A 9 2.62 14.70 16.69
N PHE A 10 2.68 13.37 16.77
CA PHE A 10 3.47 12.64 17.77
C PHE A 10 4.75 12.01 17.19
N GLY A 11 5.23 12.47 16.03
CA GLY A 11 6.50 12.04 15.45
C GLY A 11 6.42 10.87 14.46
N LEU A 12 5.21 10.49 14.02
CA LEU A 12 5.05 9.56 12.91
C LEU A 12 5.76 10.08 11.66
N LYS A 13 6.54 9.22 11.01
CA LYS A 13 7.16 9.49 9.71
C LYS A 13 6.35 8.82 8.60
N HIS A 14 6.18 9.53 7.50
CA HIS A 14 5.50 9.03 6.31
C HIS A 14 6.49 9.00 5.16
N GLU A 15 6.83 7.79 4.72
CA GLU A 15 7.65 7.55 3.54
C GLU A 15 6.72 7.20 2.38
N MET A 16 6.70 8.04 1.34
CA MET A 16 5.90 7.79 0.14
C MET A 16 6.60 6.81 -0.80
N VAL A 17 6.69 5.55 -0.38
CA VAL A 17 7.33 4.46 -1.13
C VAL A 17 6.49 3.19 -1.06
N GLY A 18 6.42 2.45 -2.16
CA GLY A 18 5.76 1.14 -2.20
C GLY A 18 6.55 0.08 -1.43
N VAL A 19 5.84 -0.80 -0.74
CA VAL A 19 6.40 -2.01 -0.11
C VAL A 19 6.08 -3.20 -1.01
N GLU A 20 7.12 -3.93 -1.43
CA GLU A 20 6.96 -5.10 -2.30
C GLU A 20 6.86 -6.41 -1.52
N GLN A 21 7.61 -6.54 -0.43
CA GLN A 21 7.69 -7.79 0.32
C GLN A 21 8.10 -7.57 1.77
N ILE A 22 7.58 -8.42 2.66
CA ILE A 22 8.01 -8.53 4.06
C ILE A 22 8.52 -9.95 4.29
N SER A 23 9.65 -10.09 4.98
CA SER A 23 10.24 -11.38 5.36
C SER A 23 10.62 -11.36 6.84
N LYS A 24 10.45 -12.50 7.51
CA LYS A 24 10.82 -12.68 8.91
C LYS A 24 12.21 -13.30 8.99
N ASN A 25 13.09 -12.68 9.74
CA ASN A 25 14.47 -13.12 9.95
C ASN A 25 14.55 -14.11 11.11
N GLU A 26 15.65 -14.87 11.17
CA GLU A 26 15.91 -15.86 12.22
C GLU A 26 16.06 -15.23 13.60
N ASP A 27 16.58 -14.00 13.68
CA ASP A 27 16.73 -13.22 14.92
C ASP A 27 15.40 -12.65 15.44
N GLY A 28 14.28 -12.89 14.74
CA GLY A 28 12.95 -12.42 15.09
C GLY A 28 12.60 -11.03 14.54
N SER A 29 13.52 -10.35 13.86
CA SER A 29 13.26 -9.10 13.16
C SER A 29 12.56 -9.32 11.81
N PHE A 30 12.14 -8.23 11.16
CA PHE A 30 11.55 -8.21 9.84
C PHE A 30 12.39 -7.39 8.87
N THR A 31 12.57 -7.93 7.67
CA THR A 31 13.13 -7.20 6.52
C THR A 31 12.00 -6.82 5.58
N ILE A 32 11.92 -5.53 5.26
CA ILE A 32 10.92 -4.91 4.39
C ILE A 32 11.62 -4.49 3.10
N ARG A 33 11.23 -5.07 1.97
CA ARG A 33 11.74 -4.67 0.64
C ARG A 33 10.85 -3.57 0.07
N LEU A 34 11.48 -2.44 -0.24
CA LEU A 34 10.85 -1.27 -0.83
C LEU A 34 11.03 -1.27 -2.35
N GLU A 35 10.14 -0.57 -3.04
CA GLU A 35 10.29 -0.27 -4.46
C GLU A 35 11.64 0.44 -4.71
N GLY A 36 12.31 0.08 -5.80
CA GLY A 36 13.63 0.61 -6.14
C GLY A 36 14.79 -0.10 -5.42
N GLY A 37 14.55 -1.27 -4.81
CA GLY A 37 15.59 -2.17 -4.31
C GLY A 37 16.17 -1.82 -2.95
N LYS A 38 15.62 -0.82 -2.25
CA LYS A 38 15.98 -0.49 -0.87
C LYS A 38 15.36 -1.48 0.11
N THR A 39 15.98 -1.64 1.28
CA THR A 39 15.49 -2.51 2.34
C THR A 39 15.56 -1.83 3.69
N GLU A 40 14.52 -2.02 4.50
CA GLU A 40 14.43 -1.53 5.88
C GLU A 40 14.30 -2.69 6.87
N LEU A 41 14.78 -2.48 8.09
CA LEU A 41 14.68 -3.43 9.20
C LEU A 41 13.69 -2.93 10.26
N ALA A 42 12.82 -3.82 10.73
CA ALA A 42 11.85 -3.50 11.76
C ALA A 42 11.74 -4.61 12.81
N LYS A 43 11.47 -4.24 14.07
CA LYS A 43 11.19 -5.20 15.14
C LYS A 43 9.77 -5.76 15.07
N ALA A 44 8.83 -4.96 14.58
CA ALA A 44 7.42 -5.32 14.44
C ALA A 44 6.86 -4.67 13.17
N VAL A 45 5.85 -5.31 12.58
CA VAL A 45 5.19 -4.84 11.35
C VAL A 45 3.67 -4.93 11.53
N ILE A 46 2.96 -3.86 11.18
CA ILE A 46 1.49 -3.80 11.12
C ILE A 46 1.12 -3.62 9.65
N VAL A 47 0.37 -4.57 9.07
CA VAL A 47 0.03 -4.55 7.64
C VAL A 47 -1.31 -3.86 7.43
N CYS A 48 -1.28 -2.72 6.72
CA CYS A 48 -2.45 -1.87 6.46
C CYS A 48 -2.61 -1.53 4.96
N THR A 49 -2.36 -2.47 4.05
CA THR A 49 -2.34 -2.26 2.59
C THR A 49 -3.72 -2.10 1.94
N GLY A 50 -4.80 -2.18 2.72
CA GLY A 50 -6.16 -1.98 2.22
C GLY A 50 -6.62 -3.10 1.28
N SER A 51 -7.44 -2.76 0.28
CA SER A 51 -7.98 -3.68 -0.71
C SER A 51 -8.21 -2.97 -2.04
N ALA A 52 -8.15 -3.72 -3.14
CA ALA A 52 -8.42 -3.21 -4.48
C ALA A 52 -9.76 -3.77 -5.03
N PRO A 53 -10.52 -3.01 -5.84
CA PRO A 53 -11.74 -3.51 -6.48
C PRO A 53 -11.47 -4.76 -7.33
N LYS A 54 -12.35 -5.76 -7.19
CA LYS A 54 -12.28 -6.98 -7.99
C LYS A 54 -12.73 -6.69 -9.42
N ARG A 55 -11.99 -7.20 -10.41
CA ARG A 55 -12.38 -7.18 -11.83
C ARG A 55 -13.61 -8.08 -12.05
N ALA A 56 -14.56 -7.59 -12.84
CA ALA A 56 -15.82 -8.28 -13.16
C ALA A 56 -15.65 -9.42 -14.19
N GLY A 57 -14.62 -9.35 -15.04
CA GLY A 57 -14.24 -10.35 -16.02
C GLY A 57 -15.00 -10.30 -17.35
N PHE A 58 -15.64 -9.18 -17.70
CA PHE A 58 -16.36 -9.06 -18.99
C PHE A 58 -15.43 -8.64 -20.13
N LYS A 59 -15.78 -9.02 -21.36
CA LYS A 59 -15.02 -8.63 -22.55
C LYS A 59 -14.96 -7.10 -22.68
N GLY A 60 -13.75 -6.55 -22.75
CA GLY A 60 -13.51 -5.10 -22.85
C GLY A 60 -13.35 -4.40 -21.50
N GLU A 61 -13.44 -5.10 -20.35
CA GLU A 61 -13.27 -4.47 -19.03
C GLU A 61 -11.93 -3.72 -18.91
N ASP A 62 -10.82 -4.38 -19.22
CA ASP A 62 -9.48 -3.77 -19.14
C ASP A 62 -9.22 -2.76 -20.26
N GLU A 63 -9.80 -2.98 -21.45
CA GLU A 63 -9.66 -2.09 -22.60
C GLU A 63 -10.29 -0.72 -22.34
N PHE A 64 -11.45 -0.71 -21.68
CA PHE A 64 -12.23 0.48 -21.36
C PHE A 64 -12.02 0.99 -19.93
N PHE A 65 -11.14 0.38 -19.13
CA PHE A 65 -10.83 0.89 -17.79
C PHE A 65 -10.22 2.29 -17.85
N GLY A 66 -10.85 3.25 -17.17
CA GLY A 66 -10.49 4.67 -17.24
C GLY A 66 -10.96 5.39 -18.53
N LYS A 67 -11.64 4.69 -19.44
CA LYS A 67 -12.19 5.22 -20.71
C LYS A 67 -13.70 4.99 -20.85
N GLY A 68 -14.39 4.71 -19.74
CA GLY A 68 -15.82 4.36 -19.70
C GLY A 68 -16.16 3.34 -18.61
N VAL A 69 -15.19 2.52 -18.20
CA VAL A 69 -15.29 1.63 -17.03
C VAL A 69 -14.56 2.26 -15.85
N SER A 70 -15.24 2.41 -14.71
CA SER A 70 -14.71 2.98 -13.47
C SER A 70 -15.10 2.12 -12.26
N THR A 71 -14.28 2.16 -11.22
CA THR A 71 -14.54 1.49 -9.92
C THR A 71 -14.83 2.46 -8.78
N CYS A 72 -14.80 3.77 -9.03
CA CYS A 72 -15.19 4.78 -8.07
C CYS A 72 -16.45 5.49 -8.56
N ALA A 73 -17.55 5.34 -7.83
CA ALA A 73 -18.87 5.86 -8.24
C ALA A 73 -19.02 7.37 -8.00
N THR A 74 -18.22 7.94 -7.10
CA THR A 74 -18.22 9.37 -6.75
C THR A 74 -17.02 10.11 -7.32
N CYS A 75 -16.12 9.37 -7.97
CA CYS A 75 -15.15 9.93 -8.89
C CYS A 75 -15.85 10.02 -10.26
#